data_AF-A0A1R0VBK0-F1
#
_entry.id   AF-A0A1R0VBK0-F1
#
_cell.length_a   1.000
_cell.length_b   1.000
_cell.length_c   1.000
_cell.angle_alpha   90.00
_cell.angle_beta   90.00
_cell.angle_gamma   90.00
#
_symmetry.space_group_name_H-M   'P 1'
#
loop_
_entity.id
_entity.type
_entity.pdbx_description
1 polymer ?
#
loop_
_entity_poly.entity_id
_entity_poly.type
_entity_poly.pdbx_seq_one_letter_code
_entity_poly.pdbx_strand_id
1 'polypeptide(L)'
;MASAQPPQDVWQLADQLVREIPLNAQKFERLLDTSLRPNEQNPVRLEGGAAQLSPNLHISSSVIAIVDGVWSFASVNIDPSPCITEEDVRSHYPAAENTHLPTGHSPKEEFVWSVAYDWGTLNFGIREKERCLTGISVERAKS
;
A
#
# COMPACT_ATOMS: atom_id res chain seq x y z
N MET A 1 20.23 18.06 -3.58
CA MET A 1 19.57 16.81 -3.98
C MET A 1 18.08 17.12 -4.01
N ALA A 2 17.43 17.01 -5.17
CA ALA A 2 16.00 17.28 -5.26
C ALA A 2 15.26 16.20 -4.45
N SER A 3 14.44 16.62 -3.49
CA SER A 3 13.53 15.71 -2.79
C SER A 3 12.64 15.03 -3.83
N ALA A 4 12.49 13.71 -3.76
CA ALA A 4 11.49 13.01 -4.56
C ALA A 4 10.13 13.67 -4.27
N GLN A 5 9.38 14.01 -5.32
CA GLN A 5 8.06 14.60 -5.15
C GLN A 5 7.11 13.54 -4.59
N PRO A 6 6.25 13.90 -3.61
CA PRO A 6 5.26 12.96 -3.09
C PRO A 6 4.35 12.48 -4.23
N PRO A 7 3.88 11.23 -4.20
CA PRO A 7 3.03 10.69 -5.25
C PRO A 7 1.73 11.49 -5.36
N GLN A 8 1.34 11.80 -6.59
CA GLN A 8 0.18 12.64 -6.87
C GLN A 8 -1.10 11.83 -7.07
N ASP A 9 -0.99 10.52 -7.29
CA ASP A 9 -2.11 9.60 -7.47
C ASP A 9 -1.72 8.18 -7.02
N VAL A 10 -2.70 7.29 -7.04
CA VAL A 10 -2.59 5.88 -6.63
C VAL A 10 -1.49 5.15 -7.41
N TRP A 11 -1.35 5.43 -8.70
CA TRP A 11 -0.41 4.74 -9.58
C TRP A 11 1.03 5.15 -9.29
N GLN A 12 1.25 6.46 -9.12
CA GLN A 12 2.54 6.96 -8.68
C GLN A 12 2.91 6.41 -7.30
N LEU A 13 1.97 6.30 -6.37
CA LEU A 13 2.22 5.70 -5.06
C LEU A 13 2.64 4.23 -5.20
N ALA A 14 1.89 3.44 -5.96
CA ALA A 14 2.20 2.03 -6.21
C ALA A 14 3.57 1.84 -6.88
N ASP A 15 3.86 2.59 -7.93
CA ASP A 15 5.15 2.53 -8.63
C ASP A 15 6.32 2.97 -7.75
N GLN A 16 6.12 4.00 -6.92
CA GLN A 16 7.16 4.46 -6.00
C GLN A 16 7.39 3.44 -4.87
N LEU A 17 6.35 2.79 -4.34
CA LEU A 17 6.51 1.70 -3.38
C LEU A 17 7.39 0.58 -3.95
N VAL A 18 7.13 0.15 -5.19
CA VAL A 18 7.93 -0.86 -5.87
C VAL A 18 9.38 -0.41 -6.09
N ARG A 19 9.59 0.84 -6.55
CA ARG A 19 10.95 1.38 -6.80
C ARG A 19 11.79 1.52 -5.54
N GLU A 20 11.16 1.71 -4.39
CA GLU A 20 11.86 1.91 -3.12
C GLU A 20 12.26 0.60 -2.42
N ILE A 21 11.89 -0.57 -2.95
CA ILE A 21 12.27 -1.87 -2.39
C ILE A 21 13.79 -2.10 -2.52
N PRO A 22 14.50 -2.50 -1.44
CA PRO A 22 14.01 -2.80 -0.11
C PRO A 22 13.60 -1.55 0.68
N LEU A 23 12.40 -1.60 1.26
CA LEU A 23 11.86 -0.52 2.09
C LEU A 23 12.56 -0.46 3.46
N ASN A 24 12.48 0.72 4.06
CA ASN A 24 12.77 0.97 5.47
C ASN A 24 11.89 2.13 5.96
N ALA A 25 11.92 2.39 7.27
CA ALA A 25 11.12 3.44 7.89
C ALA A 25 11.30 4.81 7.20
N GLN A 26 12.54 5.24 6.98
CA GLN A 26 12.85 6.55 6.41
C GLN A 26 12.35 6.71 4.97
N LYS A 27 12.51 5.67 4.13
CA LYS A 27 11.97 5.69 2.76
C LYS A 27 10.45 5.80 2.78
N PHE A 28 9.79 5.06 3.66
CA PHE A 28 8.34 5.05 3.79
C PHE A 28 7.80 6.39 4.32
N GLU A 29 8.45 6.99 5.33
CA GLU A 29 8.13 8.34 5.82
C GLU A 29 8.22 9.39 4.71
N ARG A 30 9.31 9.38 3.93
CA ARG A 30 9.50 10.33 2.83
C ARG A 30 8.49 10.14 1.71
N LEU A 31 8.15 8.91 1.40
CA LEU A 31 7.18 8.58 0.36
C LEU A 31 5.78 9.11 0.71
N LEU A 32 5.40 9.01 1.99
CA LEU A 32 4.05 9.32 2.46
C LEU A 32 3.94 10.67 3.17
N ASP A 33 5.02 11.47 3.15
CA ASP A 33 5.13 12.77 3.85
C ASP A 33 4.54 12.74 5.27
N THR A 34 4.86 11.67 6.01
CA THR A 34 4.33 11.42 7.35
C THR A 34 5.41 10.87 8.26
N SER A 35 5.33 11.17 9.55
CA SER A 35 6.21 10.58 10.56
C SER A 35 5.62 9.27 11.05
N LEU A 36 6.46 8.24 11.15
CA LEU A 36 6.07 6.96 11.71
C LEU A 36 6.31 6.93 13.21
N ARG A 37 5.49 6.17 13.92
CA ARG A 37 5.64 5.90 15.35
C ARG A 37 5.61 4.40 15.63
N PRO A 38 6.42 3.89 16.57
CA PRO A 38 6.30 2.51 16.99
C PRO A 38 4.91 2.20 17.51
N ASN A 39 4.34 1.07 17.08
CA ASN A 39 3.13 0.54 17.69
C ASN A 39 3.49 -0.04 19.07
N GLU A 40 2.82 0.43 20.12
CA GLU A 40 3.12 0.05 21.51
C GLU A 40 2.84 -1.44 21.82
N GLN A 41 1.90 -2.04 21.10
CA GLN A 41 1.48 -3.44 21.27
C GLN A 41 2.30 -4.39 20.39
N ASN A 42 2.87 -3.88 19.30
CA ASN A 42 3.67 -4.64 18.36
C ASN A 42 4.85 -3.81 17.84
N PRO A 43 5.99 -3.77 18.56
CA PRO A 43 7.11 -2.89 18.25
C PRO A 43 7.80 -3.14 16.91
N VAL A 44 7.54 -4.29 16.26
CA VAL A 44 8.02 -4.55 14.88
C VAL A 44 7.27 -3.71 13.86
N ARG A 45 6.15 -3.09 14.22
CA ARG A 45 5.34 -2.21 13.37
C ARG A 45 5.59 -0.76 13.70
N LEU A 46 5.75 0.04 12.64
CA LEU A 46 5.77 1.48 12.68
C LEU A 46 4.54 1.99 11.93
N GLU A 47 3.78 2.89 12.54
CA GLU A 47 2.49 3.37 12.03
C GLU A 47 2.55 4.86 11.70
N GLY A 48 1.99 5.23 10.56
CA GLY A 48 1.80 6.61 10.12
C GLY A 48 0.33 7.00 10.15
N GLY A 49 0.08 8.24 10.54
CA GLY A 49 -1.27 8.82 10.55
C GLY A 49 -1.74 9.27 9.17
N ALA A 50 -2.88 9.95 9.16
CA ALA A 50 -3.45 10.50 7.93
C ALA A 50 -2.54 11.57 7.30
N ALA A 51 -2.49 11.59 5.97
CA ALA A 51 -1.71 12.55 5.18
C ALA A 51 -2.45 12.87 3.86
N GLN A 52 -2.38 14.14 3.44
CA GLN A 52 -2.91 14.56 2.14
C GLN A 52 -1.74 14.76 1.18
N LEU A 53 -1.53 13.82 0.25
CA LEU A 53 -0.40 13.89 -0.69
C LEU A 53 -0.70 14.75 -1.92
N SER A 54 -1.96 14.72 -2.36
CA SER A 54 -2.47 15.52 -3.47
C SER A 54 -4.00 15.67 -3.34
N PRO A 55 -4.68 16.51 -4.14
CA PRO A 55 -6.14 16.58 -4.14
C PRO A 55 -6.87 15.25 -4.42
N ASN A 56 -6.19 14.30 -5.08
CA ASN A 56 -6.78 13.02 -5.52
C ASN A 56 -6.29 11.81 -4.70
N LEU A 57 -5.35 12.02 -3.77
CA LEU A 57 -4.73 10.98 -2.97
C LEU A 57 -4.69 11.38 -1.50
N HIS A 58 -5.67 10.87 -0.75
CA HIS A 58 -5.70 10.92 0.71
C HIS A 58 -5.23 9.59 1.28
N ILE A 59 -4.32 9.64 2.27
CA ILE A 59 -3.92 8.51 3.09
C ILE A 59 -4.63 8.64 4.43
N SER A 60 -5.37 7.62 4.84
CA SER A 60 -6.02 7.59 6.15
C SER A 60 -5.12 7.01 7.23
N SER A 61 -4.28 6.04 6.87
CA SER A 61 -3.28 5.42 7.76
C SER A 61 -2.25 4.63 6.96
N SER A 62 -1.09 4.39 7.56
CA SER A 62 -0.05 3.55 6.97
C SER A 62 0.67 2.74 8.02
N VAL A 63 1.28 1.63 7.60
CA VAL A 63 2.08 0.77 8.46
C VAL A 63 3.23 0.16 7.67
N ILE A 64 4.40 0.04 8.31
CA ILE A 64 5.50 -0.79 7.85
C ILE A 64 5.92 -1.72 8.98
N ALA A 65 6.12 -3.00 8.67
CA ALA A 65 6.69 -3.97 9.59
C ALA A 65 8.15 -4.25 9.27
N ILE A 66 9.00 -4.17 10.29
CA ILE A 66 10.43 -4.43 10.25
C ILE A 66 10.73 -5.49 11.30
N VAL A 67 11.11 -6.69 10.87
CA VAL A 67 11.45 -7.83 11.73
C VAL A 67 12.95 -8.06 11.63
N ASP A 68 13.65 -8.05 12.77
CA ASP A 68 15.10 -8.21 12.86
C ASP A 68 15.90 -7.27 11.92
N GLY A 69 15.41 -6.03 11.78
CA GLY A 69 16.03 -5.01 10.92
C GLY A 69 15.72 -5.15 9.42
N VAL A 70 14.90 -6.12 9.03
CA VAL A 70 14.50 -6.37 7.64
C VAL A 70 13.02 -6.07 7.47
N TRP A 71 12.67 -5.33 6.41
CA TRP A 71 11.25 -5.08 6.10
C TRP A 71 10.53 -6.40 5.78
N SER A 72 9.29 -6.52 6.24
CA SER A 72 8.44 -7.69 6.03
C SER A 72 7.24 -7.33 5.14
N PHE A 73 6.51 -6.28 5.50
CA PHE A 73 5.44 -5.73 4.67
C PHE A 73 5.28 -4.24 4.92
N ALA A 74 4.64 -3.53 3.99
CA ALA A 74 4.13 -2.19 4.19
C ALA A 74 2.73 -2.07 3.58
N SER A 75 1.85 -1.30 4.21
CA SER A 75 0.48 -1.05 3.74
C SER A 75 0.10 0.41 3.93
N VAL A 76 -0.65 0.94 2.98
CA VAL A 76 -1.17 2.31 2.96
C VAL A 76 -2.66 2.25 2.67
N ASN A 77 -3.47 2.66 3.65
CA ASN A 77 -4.91 2.81 3.46
C ASN A 77 -5.18 4.16 2.81
N ILE A 78 -5.90 4.12 1.69
CA ILE A 78 -6.13 5.28 0.82
C ILE A 78 -7.62 5.44 0.51
N ASP A 79 -8.00 6.68 0.25
CA ASP A 79 -9.34 7.04 -0.21
C ASP A 79 -9.19 7.84 -1.52
N PRO A 80 -9.10 7.16 -2.67
CA PRO A 80 -8.88 7.82 -3.96
C PRO A 80 -10.12 8.57 -4.44
N SER A 81 -9.91 9.71 -5.08
CA SER A 81 -10.95 10.50 -5.76
C SER A 81 -10.48 10.87 -7.18
N PRO A 82 -11.10 10.33 -8.25
CA PRO A 82 -12.22 9.40 -8.24
C PRO A 82 -11.85 8.01 -7.70
N CYS A 83 -12.88 7.22 -7.40
CA CYS A 83 -12.72 5.83 -7.00
C CYS A 83 -11.98 5.02 -8.09
N ILE A 84 -11.04 4.18 -7.66
CA ILE A 84 -10.28 3.25 -8.52
C ILE A 84 -10.89 1.85 -8.41
N THR A 85 -11.20 1.24 -9.55
CA THR A 85 -11.86 -0.07 -9.65
C THR A 85 -10.87 -1.20 -9.97
N GLU A 86 -11.37 -2.44 -9.94
CA GLU A 86 -10.62 -3.61 -10.43
C GLU A 86 -10.17 -3.45 -11.89
N GLU A 87 -11.06 -2.93 -12.75
CA GLU A 87 -10.76 -2.78 -14.17
C GLU A 87 -9.59 -1.80 -14.37
N ASP A 88 -9.58 -0.72 -13.60
CA ASP A 88 -8.49 0.25 -13.61
C ASP A 88 -7.17 -0.37 -13.16
N VAL A 89 -7.19 -1.18 -12.08
CA VAL A 89 -6.01 -1.91 -11.60
C VAL A 89 -5.48 -2.86 -12.67
N ARG A 90 -6.35 -3.63 -13.33
CA ARG A 90 -5.96 -4.58 -14.38
C ARG A 90 -5.50 -3.88 -15.66
N SER A 91 -6.03 -2.70 -15.95
CA SER A 91 -5.59 -1.87 -17.07
C SER A 91 -4.18 -1.33 -16.83
N HIS A 92 -3.90 -0.83 -15.62
CA HIS A 92 -2.58 -0.29 -15.25
C HIS A 92 -1.54 -1.39 -14.98
N TYR A 93 -1.94 -2.50 -14.38
CA TYR A 93 -1.10 -3.66 -14.10
C TYR A 93 -1.69 -4.91 -14.75
N PRO A 94 -1.43 -5.16 -16.05
CA PRO A 94 -1.99 -6.32 -16.77
C PRO A 94 -1.59 -7.68 -16.20
N ALA A 95 -0.50 -7.74 -15.43
CA ALA A 95 -0.03 -8.93 -14.73
C ALA A 95 -0.68 -9.12 -13.35
N ALA A 96 -1.61 -8.25 -12.95
CA ALA A 96 -2.31 -8.38 -11.68
C ALA A 96 -3.27 -9.58 -11.71
N GLU A 97 -3.15 -10.44 -10.71
CA GLU A 97 -4.00 -11.62 -10.51
C GLU A 97 -4.80 -11.48 -9.21
N ASN A 98 -6.02 -12.02 -9.19
CA ASN A 98 -6.80 -12.08 -7.97
C ASN A 98 -6.25 -13.19 -7.06
N THR A 99 -5.60 -12.80 -5.97
CA THR A 99 -4.92 -13.72 -5.04
C THR A 99 -5.72 -13.95 -3.76
N HIS A 100 -6.72 -13.10 -3.49
CA HIS A 100 -7.63 -13.28 -2.37
C HIS A 100 -9.05 -12.90 -2.77
N LEU A 101 -9.94 -13.88 -2.67
CA LEU A 101 -11.38 -13.68 -2.83
C LEU A 101 -12.00 -13.41 -1.44
N PRO A 102 -12.97 -12.48 -1.34
CA PRO A 102 -13.79 -12.35 -0.16
C PRO A 102 -14.46 -13.69 0.13
N THR A 103 -14.42 -14.11 1.39
CA THR A 103 -14.96 -15.41 1.84
C THR A 103 -16.43 -15.35 2.25
N GLY A 104 -17.05 -14.16 2.22
CA GLY A 104 -18.43 -13.90 2.63
C GLY A 104 -18.63 -13.72 4.14
N HIS A 105 -17.56 -13.51 4.91
CA HIS A 105 -17.59 -13.49 6.38
C HIS A 105 -17.53 -12.10 7.01
N SER A 106 -17.25 -11.03 6.25
CA SER A 106 -17.17 -9.67 6.79
C SER A 106 -17.58 -8.58 5.79
N PRO A 107 -18.31 -7.54 6.22
CA PRO A 107 -18.64 -6.39 5.38
C PRO A 107 -17.42 -5.51 4.99
N LYS A 108 -16.23 -5.83 5.50
CA LYS A 108 -14.94 -5.22 5.11
C LYS A 108 -14.10 -6.15 4.25
N GLU A 109 -14.67 -7.21 3.69
CA GLU A 109 -13.89 -8.09 2.83
C GLU A 109 -13.41 -7.33 1.59
N GLU A 110 -12.16 -7.63 1.24
CA GLU A 110 -11.47 -7.02 0.11
C GLU A 110 -11.11 -8.12 -0.89
N PHE A 111 -11.32 -7.82 -2.17
CA PHE A 111 -10.61 -8.53 -3.23
C PHE A 111 -9.17 -8.03 -3.22
N VAL A 112 -8.22 -8.95 -3.22
CA VAL A 112 -6.81 -8.60 -3.35
C VAL A 112 -6.34 -8.96 -4.75
N TRP A 113 -5.90 -7.93 -5.47
CA TRP A 113 -5.25 -8.06 -6.76
C TRP A 113 -3.75 -7.87 -6.57
N SER A 114 -2.95 -8.85 -6.97
CA SER A 114 -1.51 -8.86 -6.72
C SER A 114 -0.70 -8.91 -8.01
N VAL A 115 0.41 -8.19 -8.03
CA VAL A 115 1.47 -8.29 -9.04
C VAL A 115 2.69 -8.91 -8.35
N ALA A 116 3.18 -10.01 -8.89
CA ALA A 116 4.37 -10.68 -8.39
C ALA A 116 5.66 -10.05 -8.95
N TYR A 117 6.66 -9.94 -8.10
CA TYR A 117 8.03 -9.52 -8.39
C TYR A 117 9.02 -10.55 -7.83
N ASP A 118 10.29 -10.44 -8.21
CA ASP A 118 11.37 -11.29 -7.68
C ASP A 118 11.60 -11.13 -6.17
N TRP A 119 11.26 -9.97 -5.61
CA TRP A 119 11.39 -9.65 -4.19
C TRP A 119 10.14 -9.95 -3.35
N GLY A 120 8.98 -10.19 -3.97
CA GLY A 120 7.69 -10.27 -3.26
C GLY A 120 6.49 -9.87 -4.11
N THR A 121 5.50 -9.21 -3.51
CA THR A 121 4.27 -8.81 -4.19
C THR A 121 3.89 -7.35 -3.93
N LEU A 122 3.26 -6.73 -4.92
CA LEU A 122 2.46 -5.51 -4.79
C LEU A 122 0.99 -5.93 -4.80
N ASN A 123 0.20 -5.43 -3.86
CA ASN A 123 -1.19 -5.82 -3.69
C ASN A 123 -2.12 -4.59 -3.64
N PHE A 124 -3.28 -4.71 -4.25
CA PHE A 124 -4.35 -3.73 -4.32
C PHE A 124 -5.57 -4.31 -3.60
N GLY A 125 -5.94 -3.71 -2.47
CA GLY A 125 -7.13 -4.07 -1.70
C GLY A 125 -8.34 -3.30 -2.20
N ILE A 126 -9.34 -3.99 -2.74
CA ILE A 126 -10.58 -3.41 -3.24
C ILE A 126 -11.73 -3.89 -2.39
N ARG A 127 -12.40 -2.96 -1.72
CA ARG A 127 -13.56 -3.32 -0.88
C ARG A 127 -14.71 -3.84 -1.73
N GLU A 128 -15.25 -4.99 -1.36
CA GLU A 128 -16.24 -5.70 -2.16
C GLU A 128 -17.51 -4.87 -2.41
N LYS A 129 -18.05 -4.24 -1.36
CA LYS A 129 -19.34 -3.55 -1.41
C LYS A 129 -19.28 -2.26 -2.24
N GLU A 130 -18.25 -1.45 -2.03
CA GLU A 130 -18.05 -0.16 -2.70
C GLU A 130 -17.39 -0.32 -4.06
N ARG A 131 -16.76 -1.48 -4.32
CA ARG A 131 -15.93 -1.77 -5.49
C ARG A 131 -14.84 -0.72 -5.71
N CYS A 132 -14.30 -0.23 -4.61
CA CYS A 132 -13.32 0.84 -4.58
C CYS A 132 -12.03 0.39 -3.92
N LEU A 133 -10.90 0.81 -4.50
CA LEU A 133 -9.59 0.63 -3.91
C LEU A 133 -9.53 1.34 -2.55
N THR A 134 -9.17 0.59 -1.52
CA THR A 134 -9.05 1.05 -0.13
C THR A 134 -7.62 0.99 0.39
N GLY A 135 -6.74 0.26 -0.29
CA GLY A 135 -5.36 0.13 0.14
C GLY A 135 -4.41 -0.38 -0.94
N ILE A 136 -3.14 0.00 -0.77
CA ILE A 136 -2.01 -0.58 -1.49
C ILE A 136 -1.07 -1.18 -0.44
N SER A 137 -0.55 -2.38 -0.69
CA SER A 137 0.49 -2.96 0.15
C SER A 137 1.58 -3.63 -0.67
N VAL A 138 2.75 -3.77 -0.06
CA VAL A 138 3.85 -4.59 -0.56
C VAL A 138 4.24 -5.60 0.50
N GLU A 139 4.45 -6.84 0.11
CA GLU A 139 4.86 -7.93 1.01
C GLU A 139 6.12 -8.59 0.47
N ARG A 140 7.12 -8.77 1.33
CA ARG A 140 8.35 -9.48 0.97
C ARG A 140 8.05 -10.97 0.85
N ALA A 141 8.63 -11.63 -0.15
CA ALA A 141 8.57 -13.09 -0.22
C ALA A 141 9.13 -13.71 1.08
N LYS A 142 8.44 -14.73 1.59
CA LYS A 142 8.94 -15.54 2.71
C LYS A 142 10.07 -16.42 2.18
N SER A 143 11.25 -16.26 2.75
CA SER A 143 12.41 -17.12 2.52
C SER A 143 12.28 -18.44 3.25
#